data_AF-A0A3A0FAK2-F1
#
_entry.id   AF-A0A3A0FAK2-F1
#
_cell.length_a   1.000
_cell.length_b   1.000
_cell.length_c   1.000
_cell.angle_alpha   90.00
_cell.angle_beta   90.00
_cell.angle_gamma   90.00
#
_symmetry.space_group_name_H-M   'P 1'
#
loop_
_entity.id
_entity.type
_entity.pdbx_description
1 polymer ?
#
loop_
_entity_poly.entity_id
_entity_poly.type
_entity_poly.pdbx_seq_one_letter_code
_entity_poly.pdbx_strand_id
1 'polypeptide(L)' 'MQARALRPVAPLAACGVCGSHEIAVDEVYERGLWRLSTCRRCENLWTEGPFAGPRGPVAARPRRARRPADVVAA' A
#
# COMPACT_ATOMS: atom_id res chain seq x y z
N MET A 1 10.20 13.65 17.27
CA MET A 1 9.29 12.73 16.56
C MET A 1 10.08 12.10 15.41
N GLN A 2 10.45 10.82 15.50
CA GLN A 2 11.28 10.18 14.48
C GLN A 2 10.40 9.67 13.33
N ALA A 3 10.60 10.21 12.13
CA ALA A 3 9.97 9.69 10.93
C ALA A 3 10.61 8.32 10.61
N ARG A 4 9.87 7.24 10.87
CA ARG A 4 10.25 5.90 10.46
C ARG A 4 10.27 5.89 8.93
N ALA A 5 11.46 5.97 8.33
CA ALA A 5 11.63 5.84 6.89
C ALA A 5 11.04 4.49 6.47
N LEU A 6 9.94 4.53 5.72
CA LEU A 6 9.37 3.35 5.08
C LEU A 6 10.40 2.93 4.04
N ARG A 7 11.23 1.94 4.37
CA ARG A 7 12.13 1.34 3.39
C ARG A 7 11.26 0.82 2.24
N PRO A 8 11.50 1.24 0.98
CA PRO A 8 10.87 0.58 -0.14
C PRO A 8 11.27 -0.90 -0.06
N VAL A 9 10.29 -1.77 0.14
CA VAL A 9 10.57 -3.21 0.11
C VAL A 9 10.94 -3.52 -1.33
N ALA A 10 12.19 -3.92 -1.54
CA ALA A 10 12.61 -4.41 -2.84
C ALA A 10 11.92 -5.76 -3.10
N PRO A 11 11.45 -6.02 -4.33
CA PRO A 11 10.89 -7.34 -4.67
C PRO A 11 11.94 -8.44 -4.41
N LEU A 12 11.47 -9.65 -4.11
CA LEU A 12 12.34 -10.84 -4.08
C LEU A 12 13.16 -10.93 -5.37
N ALA A 13 14.48 -10.98 -5.24
CA ALA A 13 15.39 -11.07 -6.38
C ALA A 13 15.40 -12.45 -7.05
N ALA A 14 14.84 -13.48 -6.39
CA ALA A 14 14.86 -14.87 -6.83
C ALA A 14 13.57 -15.62 -6.49
N CYS A 15 13.20 -16.56 -7.35
CA CYS A 15 12.08 -17.47 -7.13
C CYS A 15 12.43 -18.44 -5.99
N GLY A 16 11.60 -18.48 -4.94
CA GLY A 16 11.79 -19.40 -3.81
C GLY A 16 11.61 -20.88 -4.16
N VAL A 17 11.12 -21.21 -5.37
CA VAL A 17 10.90 -22.59 -5.82
C VAL A 17 12.06 -23.10 -6.68
N CYS A 18 12.41 -22.40 -7.76
CA CYS A 18 13.43 -22.85 -8.71
C CYS A 18 14.74 -22.07 -8.68
N GLY A 19 14.83 -21.02 -7.85
CA GLY A 19 16.02 -20.16 -7.75
C GLY A 19 16.25 -19.21 -8.93
N SER A 20 15.38 -19.19 -9.94
CA SER A 20 15.52 -18.28 -11.08
C SER A 20 15.31 -16.82 -10.68
N HIS A 21 16.08 -15.93 -11.31
CA HIS A 21 15.93 -14.47 -11.20
C HIS A 21 14.99 -13.88 -12.27
N GLU A 22 14.42 -14.71 -13.16
CA GLU A 22 13.50 -14.26 -14.20
C GLU A 22 12.09 -14.08 -13.63
N ILE A 23 11.86 -12.92 -13.01
CA ILE A 23 10.63 -12.60 -12.29
C ILE A 23 9.92 -11.42 -12.97
N ALA A 24 8.63 -11.59 -13.28
CA ALA A 24 7.74 -10.50 -13.65
C ALA A 24 6.96 -10.03 -12.41
N VAL A 25 6.79 -8.71 -12.26
CA VAL A 25 6.13 -8.10 -11.12
C VAL A 25 5.06 -7.13 -11.61
N ASP A 26 3.83 -7.32 -11.13
CA ASP A 26 2.69 -6.44 -11.35
C ASP A 26 2.27 -5.78 -10.03
N GLU A 27 2.00 -4.48 -10.05
CA GLU A 27 1.52 -3.75 -8.86
C GLU A 27 -0.01 -3.69 -8.85
N VAL A 28 -0.62 -4.07 -7.73
CA VAL A 28 -2.07 -4.10 -7.54
C VAL A 28 -2.46 -3.21 -6.36
N TYR A 29 -3.41 -2.30 -6.59
CA TYR A 29 -3.93 -1.38 -5.57
C TYR A 29 -5.28 -1.87 -5.04
N GLU A 30 -5.27 -2.87 -4.16
CA GLU A 30 -6.47 -3.37 -3.48
C GLU A 30 -6.31 -3.25 -1.97
N ARG A 31 -6.99 -2.27 -1.36
CA ARG A 31 -6.92 -1.97 0.10
C ARG A 31 -5.50 -1.69 0.63
N GLY A 32 -4.55 -1.40 -0.26
CA GLY A 32 -3.12 -1.22 0.01
C GLY A 32 -2.34 -1.45 -1.28
N LEU A 33 -1.02 -1.18 -1.26
CA LEU A 33 -0.16 -1.53 -2.38
C LEU A 33 0.28 -2.99 -2.20
N TRP A 34 -0.08 -3.83 -3.17
CA TRP A 34 0.34 -5.22 -3.26
C TRP A 34 1.19 -5.41 -4.52
N ARG A 35 2.07 -6.40 -4.48
CA ARG A 35 2.78 -6.87 -5.67
C ARG A 35 2.43 -8.31 -5.94
N LEU A 36 2.11 -8.60 -7.18
CA LEU A 36 1.96 -9.95 -7.70
C LEU A 36 3.23 -10.28 -8.48
N SER A 37 3.97 -11.28 -8.03
CA SER A 37 5.20 -11.73 -8.67
C SER A 37 4.99 -13.09 -9.33
N THR A 38 5.54 -13.26 -10.53
CA THR A 38 5.48 -14.49 -11.33
C THR A 38 6.87 -14.89 -11.79
N CYS A 39 7.28 -16.13 -11.56
CA CYS A 39 8.50 -16.66 -12.14
C CYS A 39 8.27 -17.08 -13.61
N ARG A 40 9.04 -16.52 -14.55
CA ARG A 40 8.94 -16.86 -15.98
C ARG A 40 9.47 -18.26 -16.34
N ARG A 41 10.19 -18.92 -15.41
CA ARG A 41 10.79 -20.24 -15.64
C ARG A 41 9.96 -21.40 -15.12
N CYS A 42 9.37 -21.27 -13.93
CA CYS A 42 8.58 -22.34 -13.31
C CYS A 42 7.12 -21.95 -13.06
N GLU A 43 6.72 -20.75 -13.49
CA GLU A 43 5.35 -20.23 -13.40
C GLU A 43 4.80 -20.08 -11.97
N ASN A 44 5.67 -20.24 -10.95
CA ASN A 44 5.29 -20.01 -9.57
C ASN A 44 4.83 -18.55 -9.36
N LEU A 45 3.72 -18.39 -8.63
CA LEU A 45 3.05 -17.12 -8.38
C LEU A 45 3.04 -16.83 -6.88
N TRP A 46 3.34 -15.60 -6.49
CA TRP A 46 3.23 -15.19 -5.08
C TRP A 46 2.89 -13.71 -4.94
N THR A 47 2.32 -13.36 -3.80
CA THR A 47 1.97 -11.98 -3.45
C THR A 47 2.85 -11.47 -2.32
N GLU A 48 3.27 -10.21 -2.44
CA GLU A 48 4.01 -9.50 -1.40
C GLU A 48 3.22 -8.25 -1.00
N GLY A 49 3.05 -8.05 0.32
CA GLY A 49 2.32 -6.90 0.86
C GLY A 49 1.57 -7.21 2.16
N PRO A 50 0.73 -6.27 2.64
CA PRO A 50 0.52 -4.94 2.07
C PRO A 50 1.72 -4.02 2.33
N PHE A 51 2.22 -3.36 1.29
CA PHE A 51 3.16 -2.27 1.45
C PHE A 51 2.42 -1.01 1.90
N ALA A 52 3.09 -0.17 2.69
CA ALA A 52 2.62 1.19 2.91
C ALA A 52 2.68 1.92 1.56
N GLY A 53 1.59 1.86 0.80
CA GLY A 53 1.43 2.62 -0.43
C GLY A 53 1.62 4.12 -0.20
N PRO A 54 1.74 4.93 -1.26
CA PRO A 54 1.88 6.37 -1.11
C PRO A 54 0.76 6.87 -0.20
N ARG A 55 1.14 7.50 0.92
CA ARG A 55 0.23 8.31 1.72
C ARG A 55 -0.12 9.51 0.85
N GLY A 56 -1.05 9.33 -0.09
CA GLY A 56 -1.77 10.44 -0.69
C GLY A 56 -2.34 11.30 0.45
N PRO A 57 -2.52 12.62 0.25
CA PRO A 57 -3.04 13.47 1.28
C PRO A 57 -4.36 12.84 1.74
N VAL A 58 -4.38 12.39 3.00
CA VAL A 58 -5.61 11.98 3.66
C VAL A 58 -6.52 13.17 3.44
N ALA A 59 -7.52 13.03 2.56
CA ALA A 59 -8.53 14.05 2.34
C ALA A 59 -9.02 14.37 3.74
N ALA A 60 -8.62 15.54 4.25
CA ALA A 60 -8.94 15.98 5.57
C ALA A 60 -10.46 15.93 5.59
N ARG A 61 -11.03 14.93 6.26
CA ARG A 61 -12.47 14.83 6.46
C ARG A 61 -12.85 16.23 6.93
N PRO A 62 -13.68 16.99 6.19
CA PRO A 62 -14.13 18.26 6.70
C PRO A 62 -14.80 17.93 8.02
N ARG A 63 -14.19 18.36 9.12
CA ARG A 63 -14.85 18.35 10.43
C ARG A 63 -16.16 19.06 10.16
N ARG A 64 -17.27 18.31 10.14
CA ARG A 64 -18.61 18.90 10.08
C ARG A 64 -18.60 19.98 11.14
N ALA A 65 -18.64 21.23 10.71
CA ALA A 65 -18.76 22.36 11.59
C ALA A 65 -19.97 22.04 12.46
N ARG A 66 -19.70 21.82 13.75
CA ARG A 66 -20.74 21.59 14.74
C ARG A 66 -21.58 22.86 14.68
N ARG A 67 -22.77 22.76 14.10
CA ARG A 67 -23.75 23.85 14.07
C ARG A 67 -23.97 24.23 15.55
N PRO A 68 -23.65 25.45 16.01
CA PRO A 68 -24.11 25.86 17.32
C PRO A 68 -25.63 25.94 17.24
N ALA A 69 -26.28 25.00 17.94
CA ALA A 69 -27.65 25.17 18.36
C ALA A 69 -27.70 26.31 19.39
N ASP A 70 -28.76 27.10 19.28
CA ASP A 70 -29.26 28.05 20.27
C ASP A 70 -28.45 29.32 20.57
N VAL A 71 -28.96 30.43 20.04
CA VAL A 71 -29.26 31.59 20.90
C VAL A 71 -30.69 32.04 20.57
N VAL A 72 -31.63 31.63 21.42
CA VAL A 72 -32.91 32.32 21.64
C VAL A 72 -32.60 33.64 22.34
N ALA A 73 -33.08 34.75 21.81
CA ALA A 73 -33.24 35.98 22.58
C ALA A 73 -34.55 36.64 22.13
N ALA A 74 -35.41 36.85 23.13
CA ALA A 74 -36.69 37.54 23.10
C ALA A 74 -36.51 39.06 22.91
#